data_AF-A0A9D6HXL2-F1
#
_entry.id   AF-A0A9D6HXL2-F1
#
_cell.length_a   1.000
_cell.length_b   1.000
_cell.length_c   1.000
_cell.angle_alpha   90.00
_cell.angle_beta   90.00
_cell.angle_gamma   90.00
#
_symmetry.space_group_name_H-M   'P 1'
#
loop_
_entity.id
_entity.type
_entity.pdbx_description
1 polymer ?
#
loop_
_entity_poly.entity_id
_entity_poly.type
_entity_poly.pdbx_seq_one_letter_code
_entity_poly.pdbx_strand_id
1 'polypeptide(L)'
;MALKKHIADGSLYVWALLRLSLGFIFLWAFFDKLLGLGFATCKDRLSGDVTVSCSDAWLNGGSPTTGFLNNAVTGPFADFYNNLAGLAWVDWLFMLG
;
A
#
# COMPACT_ATOMS: atom_id res chain seq x y z
N MET A 1 -26.78 48.31 7.42
CA MET A 1 -26.31 47.11 8.16
C MET A 1 -26.15 45.99 7.14
N ALA A 2 -24.92 45.72 6.69
CA ALA A 2 -24.66 44.75 5.63
C ALA A 2 -24.55 43.34 6.22
N LEU A 3 -25.36 42.42 5.70
CA LEU A 3 -25.45 41.04 6.16
C LEU A 3 -24.25 40.26 5.61
N LYS A 4 -23.24 40.04 6.45
CA LYS A 4 -22.05 39.27 6.09
C LYS A 4 -22.44 37.80 5.93
N LYS A 5 -22.65 37.37 4.67
CA LYS A 5 -22.87 35.96 4.34
C LYS A 5 -21.59 35.21 4.67
N HIS A 6 -21.58 34.49 5.79
CA HIS A 6 -20.55 33.50 6.06
C HIS A 6 -20.71 32.39 5.03
N ILE A 7 -19.93 32.47 3.95
CA ILE A 7 -19.69 31.33 3.09
C ILE A 7 -19.01 30.32 4.01
N ALA A 8 -19.70 29.23 4.35
CA ALA A 8 -19.05 28.13 5.04
C ALA A 8 -18.02 27.59 4.05
N ASP A 9 -16.74 27.82 4.33
CA ASP A 9 -15.63 27.37 3.48
C ASP A 9 -15.50 25.85 3.57
N GLY A 10 -16.39 25.14 2.86
CA GLY A 10 -16.39 23.68 2.72
C GLY A 10 -15.07 23.12 2.20
N SER A 11 -14.23 23.98 1.60
CA SER A 11 -12.89 23.66 1.14
C SER A 11 -12.03 23.01 2.23
N LEU A 12 -12.08 23.49 3.48
CA LEU A 12 -11.29 22.92 4.58
C LEU A 12 -11.69 21.48 4.89
N TYR A 13 -12.99 21.19 4.87
CA TYR A 13 -13.52 19.83 5.08
C TYR A 13 -13.13 18.92 3.92
N VAL A 14 -13.21 19.40 2.68
CA VAL A 14 -12.78 18.64 1.50
C VAL A 14 -11.28 18.30 1.58
N TRP A 15 -10.42 19.26 1.93
CA TRP A 15 -8.99 19.02 2.11
C TRP A 15 -8.68 18.06 3.26
N ALA A 16 -9.42 18.16 4.37
CA ALA A 16 -9.27 17.24 5.49
C ALA A 16 -9.65 15.81 5.10
N LEU A 17 -10.80 15.63 4.43
CA LEU A 17 -11.25 14.33 3.93
C LEU A 17 -10.26 13.73 2.94
N LEU A 18 -9.75 14.53 1.99
CA LEU A 18 -8.81 14.05 0.99
C LEU A 18 -7.51 13.54 1.63
N ARG A 19 -6.98 14.24 2.64
CA ARG A 19 -5.80 13.77 3.40
C ARG A 19 -6.08 12.47 4.14
N LEU A 20 -7.23 12.35 4.80
CA LEU A 20 -7.62 11.13 5.49
C LEU A 20 -7.82 9.96 4.52
N SER A 21 -8.45 10.20 3.37
CA SER A 21 -8.65 9.17 2.34
C SER A 21 -7.32 8.69 1.75
N LEU A 22 -6.39 9.60 1.43
CA LEU A 22 -5.06 9.20 0.95
C LEU A 22 -4.33 8.38 2.01
N GLY A 23 -4.28 8.85 3.26
CA GLY A 23 -3.68 8.10 4.36
C GLY A 23 -4.33 6.73 4.57
N PHE A 24 -5.65 6.65 4.46
CA PHE A 24 -6.40 5.41 4.59
C PHE A 24 -6.09 4.41 3.47
N ILE A 25 -5.86 4.86 2.23
CA ILE A 25 -5.45 3.98 1.11
C ILE A 25 -4.09 3.33 1.41
N PHE A 26 -3.11 4.12 1.89
CA PHE A 26 -1.80 3.58 2.27
C PHE A 26 -1.88 2.65 3.49
N LEU A 27 -2.68 3.03 4.49
CA LEU A 27 -2.92 2.20 5.68
C LEU A 27 -3.57 0.86 5.30
N TRP A 28 -4.53 0.88 4.38
CA TRP A 28 -5.15 -0.34 3.87
C TRP A 28 -4.13 -1.22 3.15
N ALA A 29 -3.30 -0.63 2.28
CA ALA A 29 -2.24 -1.37 1.59
C ALA A 29 -1.23 -2.01 2.56
N PHE A 30 -0.94 -1.34 3.68
CA PHE A 30 -0.10 -1.91 4.75
C PHE A 30 -0.78 -3.12 5.40
N PHE A 31 -2.05 -3.01 5.80
CA PHE A 31 -2.77 -4.14 6.41
C PHE A 31 -2.96 -5.31 5.45
N ASP A 32 -3.20 -5.06 4.15
CA ASP A 32 -3.29 -6.13 3.15
C ASP A 32 -1.99 -6.91 3.03
N LYS A 33 -0.82 -6.24 3.04
CA LYS A 33 0.48 -6.92 3.00
C LYS A 33 0.87 -7.58 4.31
N LEU A 34 0.51 -6.97 5.45
CA LEU A 34 0.80 -7.52 6.77
C LEU A 34 0.02 -8.82 7.01
N LEU A 35 -1.29 -8.78 6.79
CA LEU A 35 -2.22 -9.86 7.15
C LEU A 35 -2.58 -10.76 5.98
N GLY A 36 -2.39 -10.33 4.73
CA GLY A 36 -2.85 -11.06 3.57
C GLY A 36 -4.37 -11.04 3.41
N LEU A 37 -4.98 -9.85 3.41
CA LEU A 37 -6.45 -9.69 3.35
C LEU A 37 -7.06 -10.04 1.97
N GLY A 38 -6.21 -10.28 0.96
CA GLY A 38 -6.64 -10.81 -0.32
C GLY A 38 -7.02 -9.76 -1.37
N PHE A 39 -6.73 -8.48 -1.12
CA PHE A 39 -6.92 -7.44 -2.12
C PHE A 39 -5.81 -7.48 -3.17
N ALA A 40 -4.55 -7.43 -2.72
CA ALA A 40 -3.37 -7.50 -3.59
C ALA A 40 -2.45 -8.67 -3.25
N THR A 41 -2.33 -9.02 -1.97
CA THR A 41 -1.30 -9.95 -1.49
C THR A 41 -1.69 -11.42 -1.69
N CYS A 42 -2.95 -11.79 -1.43
CA CYS A 42 -3.38 -13.20 -1.46
C CYS A 42 -4.48 -13.48 -2.49
N LYS A 43 -4.35 -12.83 -3.65
CA LYS A 43 -5.25 -13.02 -4.78
C LYS A 43 -4.52 -13.80 -5.87
N ASP A 44 -5.00 -14.98 -6.19
CA ASP A 44 -4.44 -15.78 -7.28
C ASP A 44 -4.63 -15.02 -8.61
N ARG A 45 -3.56 -14.88 -9.39
CA ARG A 45 -3.57 -14.13 -10.65
C ARG A 45 -4.26 -14.88 -11.79
N LEU A 46 -4.33 -16.21 -11.73
CA LEU A 46 -4.90 -17.08 -12.75
C LEU A 46 -6.34 -17.48 -12.42
N SER A 47 -6.62 -17.90 -11.19
CA SER A 47 -7.97 -18.32 -10.77
C SER A 47 -8.81 -17.17 -10.21
N GLY A 48 -8.18 -16.10 -9.73
CA GLY A 48 -8.87 -15.00 -9.06
C GLY A 48 -9.33 -15.34 -7.64
N ASP A 49 -9.00 -16.53 -7.15
CA ASP A 49 -9.35 -16.97 -5.80
C ASP A 49 -8.63 -16.13 -4.75
N VAL A 50 -9.35 -15.81 -3.69
CA VAL A 50 -8.86 -15.00 -2.58
C VAL A 50 -8.72 -15.88 -1.35
N THR A 51 -7.48 -16.04 -0.89
CA THR A 51 -7.17 -16.79 0.34
C THR A 51 -6.71 -15.83 1.42
N VAL A 52 -7.51 -15.62 2.46
CA VAL A 52 -7.08 -14.75 3.57
C VAL A 52 -5.94 -15.43 4.33
N SER A 53 -4.91 -14.66 4.71
CA SER A 53 -3.74 -15.14 5.44
C SER A 53 -2.92 -16.21 4.69
N CYS A 54 -2.66 -15.98 3.40
CA CYS A 54 -1.78 -16.84 2.60
C CYS A 54 -0.30 -16.73 3.00
N SER A 55 0.56 -17.57 2.41
CA SER A 55 2.01 -17.55 2.62
C SER A 55 2.69 -16.23 2.22
N ASP A 56 2.09 -15.48 1.30
CA ASP A 56 2.63 -14.20 0.84
C ASP A 56 2.40 -13.05 1.83
N ALA A 57 1.58 -13.28 2.87
CA ALA A 57 1.41 -12.34 3.96
C ALA A 57 2.72 -12.20 4.77
N TRP A 58 3.06 -10.97 5.16
CA TRP A 58 4.30 -10.71 5.87
C TRP A 58 4.38 -11.43 7.23
N LEU A 59 3.26 -11.54 7.95
CA LEU A 59 3.19 -12.32 9.20
C LEU A 59 3.46 -13.82 8.99
N ASN A 60 3.23 -14.34 7.79
CA ASN A 60 3.47 -15.74 7.45
C ASN A 60 4.86 -15.97 6.82
N GLY A 61 5.71 -14.93 6.80
CA GLY A 61 7.06 -15.00 6.24
C GLY A 61 7.17 -14.60 4.78
N GLY A 62 6.08 -14.15 4.15
CA GLY A 62 6.12 -13.56 2.81
C GLY A 62 6.90 -12.24 2.81
N SER A 63 7.55 -11.92 1.69
CA SER A 63 8.30 -10.66 1.53
C SER A 63 7.52 -9.63 0.72
N PRO A 64 7.12 -8.50 1.34
CA PRO A 64 6.48 -7.38 0.66
C PRO A 64 7.28 -6.84 -0.55
N THR A 65 8.61 -6.82 -0.45
CA THR A 65 9.47 -6.24 -1.48
C THR A 65 9.73 -7.19 -2.63
N THR A 66 9.72 -8.51 -2.41
CA THR A 66 9.83 -9.50 -3.50
C THR A 66 8.73 -9.33 -4.53
N GLY A 67 7.49 -9.13 -4.08
CA GLY A 67 6.36 -8.89 -4.98
C GLY A 67 6.42 -7.52 -5.65
N PHE A 68 6.94 -6.50 -4.96
CA PHE A 68 6.96 -5.13 -5.47
C PHE A 68 8.17 -4.84 -6.35
N LEU A 69 9.39 -4.99 -5.85
CA LEU A 69 10.63 -4.61 -6.54
C LEU A 69 10.90 -5.49 -7.78
N ASN A 70 10.60 -6.79 -7.73
CA ASN A 70 10.79 -7.65 -8.90
C ASN A 70 9.78 -7.39 -10.04
N ASN A 71 8.61 -6.82 -9.74
CA ASN A 71 7.56 -6.59 -10.74
C ASN A 71 7.39 -5.12 -11.12
N ALA A 72 7.85 -4.18 -10.29
CA ALA A 72 7.68 -2.75 -10.52
C ALA A 72 8.87 -2.11 -11.26
N VAL A 73 10.06 -2.70 -11.20
CA VAL A 73 11.27 -2.06 -11.72
C VAL A 73 11.60 -2.54 -13.14
N THR A 74 11.75 -1.59 -14.06
CA THR A 74 12.20 -1.83 -15.44
C THR A 74 13.30 -0.84 -15.80
N GLY A 75 14.27 -1.25 -16.62
CA GLY A 75 15.37 -0.39 -17.09
C GLY A 75 16.75 -0.75 -16.52
N PRO A 76 17.76 0.14 -16.69
CA PRO A 76 19.17 -0.17 -16.45
C PRO A 76 19.54 -0.45 -14.98
N PHE A 77 18.66 -0.06 -14.04
CA PHE A 77 18.83 -0.32 -12.61
C PHE A 77 17.95 -1.47 -12.09
N ALA A 78 17.25 -2.19 -12.97
CA ALA A 78 16.36 -3.28 -12.56
C ALA A 78 17.09 -4.33 -11.71
N ASP A 79 18.27 -4.77 -12.15
CA ASP A 79 19.06 -5.74 -11.40
C ASP A 79 19.47 -5.23 -10.01
N PHE A 80 19.78 -3.93 -9.87
CA PHE A 80 20.12 -3.36 -8.57
C PHE A 80 18.95 -3.47 -7.58
N TYR A 81 17.73 -3.12 -8.00
CA TYR A 81 16.55 -3.20 -7.15
C TYR A 81 16.05 -4.63 -6.93
N ASN A 82 16.17 -5.50 -7.93
CA ASN A 82 15.85 -6.92 -7.80
C ASN A 82 16.75 -7.60 -6.75
N ASN A 83 18.03 -7.22 -6.68
CA ASN A 83 18.95 -7.72 -5.66
C ASN A 83 18.62 -7.24 -4.24
N LEU A 84 17.84 -6.16 -4.09
CA LEU A 84 17.35 -5.68 -2.80
C LEU A 84 16.03 -6.35 -2.37
N ALA A 85 15.33 -6.98 -3.31
CA ALA A 85 14.06 -7.65 -3.07
C ALA A 85 14.25 -8.88 -2.17
N GLY A 86 13.42 -9.04 -1.15
CA GLY A 86 13.48 -10.19 -0.24
C GLY A 86 14.45 -10.03 0.94
N LEU A 87 15.19 -8.92 1.03
CA LEU A 87 16.02 -8.63 2.18
C LEU A 87 15.15 -8.19 3.36
N ALA A 88 15.25 -8.89 4.49
CA ALA A 88 14.41 -8.63 5.67
C ALA A 88 14.44 -7.16 6.15
N TRP A 89 15.60 -6.50 6.09
CA TRP A 89 15.72 -5.09 6.47
C TRP A 89 15.05 -4.15 5.45
N VAL A 90 15.05 -4.51 4.16
CA VAL A 90 14.34 -3.75 3.11
C VAL A 90 12.85 -3.95 3.26
N ASP A 91 12.39 -5.14 3.62
CA ASP A 91 10.98 -5.42 3.94
C ASP A 91 10.49 -4.57 5.12
N TRP A 92 11.29 -4.44 6.18
CA TRP A 92 10.98 -3.54 7.30
C TRP A 92 10.90 -2.07 6.86
N LEU A 93 11.86 -1.59 6.08
CA LEU A 93 11.83 -0.20 5.56
C LEU A 93 10.62 0.03 4.65
N PHE A 94 10.31 -0.92 3.77
CA PHE A 94 9.18 -0.85 2.87
C PHE A 94 7.84 -0.83 3.61
N MET A 95 7.73 -1.56 4.72
CA MET A 95 6.52 -1.59 5.53
C MET A 95 6.38 -0.36 6.45
N LEU A 96 7.48 0.27 6.84
CA LEU A 96 7.45 1.50 7.64
C LEU A 96 7.12 2.77 6.83
N GLY A 97 7.25 2.70 5.51
CA GLY A 97 6.90 3.80 4.58
C GLY A 97 8.09 4.68 4.23
#